data_AF-A0A151SYZ8-F1
#
_entry.id   AF-A0A151SYZ8-F1
#
_cell.length_a   1.000
_cell.length_b   1.000
_cell.length_c   1.000
_cell.angle_alpha   90.00
_cell.angle_beta   90.00
_cell.angle_gamma   90.00
#
_symmetry.space_group_name_H-M   'P 1'
#
loop_
_entity.id
_entity.type
_entity.pdbx_description
1 polymer ?
#
loop_
_entity_poly.entity_id
_entity_poly.type
_entity_poly.pdbx_seq_one_letter_code
_entity_poly.pdbx_strand_id
1 'polypeptide(L)'
;MVRPSVSPWGAPVLLVKKKDGGSRLFVDYRQLNKLIIKNKLIDDLMDQLKGASMFSKIDLRSGYHQIMVKESDIPKTAFKTRYGHYEYVVMPFGVTNVPTVFMDYMNRIFWQFLDNFLVVFIDDILIYSKNPEEHGKHLRLVLENLKEK
;
A
#
# COMPACT_ATOMS: atom_id res chain seq x y z
N MET A 1 10.82 -3.30 11.36
CA MET A 1 10.49 -3.61 9.94
C MET A 1 11.02 -4.97 9.52
N VAL A 2 12.29 -5.31 9.80
CA VAL A 2 12.87 -6.62 9.48
C VAL A 2 13.43 -7.30 10.73
N ARG A 3 13.56 -8.63 10.69
CA ARG A 3 14.22 -9.43 11.73
C ARG A 3 15.09 -10.54 11.09
N PRO A 4 16.06 -11.12 11.80
CA PRO A 4 16.82 -12.27 11.30
C PRO A 4 15.89 -13.43 10.93
N SER A 5 16.19 -14.13 9.84
CA SER A 5 15.35 -15.21 9.33
C SER A 5 16.12 -16.52 9.22
N VAL A 6 15.46 -17.61 9.59
CA VAL A 6 15.88 -19.00 9.31
C VAL A 6 15.01 -19.65 8.22
N SER A 7 14.25 -18.83 7.49
CA SER A 7 13.34 -19.27 6.43
C SER A 7 14.09 -20.04 5.32
N PRO A 8 13.47 -21.07 4.71
CA PRO A 8 14.02 -21.68 3.50
C PRO A 8 13.93 -20.77 2.27
N TRP A 9 13.12 -19.70 2.33
CA TRP A 9 13.03 -18.68 1.29
C TRP A 9 14.25 -17.74 1.34
N GLY A 10 14.42 -16.90 0.31
CA GLY A 10 15.51 -15.93 0.29
C GLY A 10 15.65 -15.24 -1.05
N ALA A 11 14.91 -14.15 -1.24
CA ALA A 11 15.05 -13.30 -2.42
C ALA A 11 16.37 -12.51 -2.39
N PRO A 12 17.04 -12.31 -3.53
CA PRO A 12 18.25 -11.51 -3.59
C PRO A 12 17.94 -10.01 -3.43
N VAL A 13 18.92 -9.27 -2.95
CA VAL A 13 18.85 -7.81 -2.81
C VAL A 13 19.58 -7.11 -3.94
N LEU A 14 18.97 -6.06 -4.47
CA LEU A 14 19.51 -5.12 -5.46
C LEU A 14 19.69 -3.75 -4.82
N LEU A 15 20.81 -3.09 -5.12
CA LEU A 15 21.06 -1.72 -4.71
C LEU A 15 20.90 -0.82 -5.94
N VAL A 16 19.90 0.06 -5.92
CA VAL A 16 19.63 1.00 -7.02
C VAL A 16 20.07 2.39 -6.61
N LYS A 17 20.91 3.04 -7.45
CA LYS A 17 21.32 4.43 -7.23
C LYS A 17 20.15 5.37 -7.55
N LYS A 18 19.89 6.29 -6.63
CA LYS A 18 18.96 7.41 -6.82
C LYS A 18 19.65 8.51 -7.63
N LYS A 19 18.84 9.41 -8.20
CA LYS A 19 19.32 10.62 -8.90
C LYS A 19 20.06 11.60 -7.97
N ASP A 20 19.73 11.60 -6.69
CA ASP A 20 20.38 12.43 -5.65
C ASP A 20 21.72 11.86 -5.15
N GLY A 21 22.21 10.75 -5.74
CA GLY A 21 23.44 10.06 -5.33
C GLY A 21 23.26 9.07 -4.18
N GLY A 22 22.09 9.03 -3.53
CA GLY A 22 21.75 8.03 -2.53
C GLY A 22 21.54 6.63 -3.12
N SER A 23 21.38 5.63 -2.27
CA SER A 23 21.05 4.26 -2.68
C SER A 23 19.70 3.83 -2.12
N ARG A 24 18.96 3.01 -2.87
CA ARG A 24 17.76 2.31 -2.41
C ARG A 24 17.99 0.81 -2.47
N LEU A 25 17.65 0.14 -1.38
CA LEU A 25 17.63 -1.31 -1.31
C LEU A 25 16.31 -1.81 -1.88
N PHE A 26 16.38 -2.75 -2.83
CA PHE A 26 15.24 -3.44 -3.42
C PHE A 26 15.41 -4.94 -3.22
N VAL A 27 14.36 -5.61 -2.75
CA VAL A 27 14.33 -7.08 -2.73
C VAL A 27 13.70 -7.56 -4.03
N ASP A 28 14.36 -8.46 -4.74
CA ASP A 28 13.88 -8.98 -6.02
C ASP A 28 12.90 -10.14 -5.81
N TYR A 29 11.63 -9.79 -5.60
CA TYR A 29 10.53 -10.75 -5.44
C TYR A 29 9.98 -11.29 -6.76
N ARG A 30 10.63 -11.11 -7.91
CA ARG A 30 10.09 -11.57 -9.21
C ARG A 30 9.76 -13.06 -9.23
N GLN A 31 10.57 -13.89 -8.57
CA GLN A 31 10.31 -15.33 -8.47
C GLN A 31 9.13 -15.63 -7.54
N LEU A 32 9.06 -14.97 -6.38
CA LEU A 32 7.95 -15.08 -5.46
C LEU A 32 6.61 -14.67 -6.13
N ASN A 33 6.63 -13.56 -6.87
CA ASN A 33 5.45 -13.02 -7.56
C ASN A 33 4.88 -13.96 -8.64
N LYS A 34 5.67 -14.89 -9.19
CA LYS A 34 5.18 -15.92 -10.12
C LYS A 34 4.39 -17.02 -9.42
N LEU A 35 4.65 -17.25 -8.14
CA LEU A 35 3.99 -18.29 -7.33
C LEU A 35 2.71 -17.78 -6.65
N ILE A 36 2.53 -16.46 -6.59
CA ILE A 36 1.38 -15.82 -5.97
C ILE A 36 0.20 -15.78 -6.94
N ILE A 37 -0.96 -16.26 -6.49
CA ILE A 37 -2.24 -16.02 -7.18
C ILE A 37 -2.54 -14.52 -7.08
N LYS A 38 -2.61 -13.86 -8.23
CA LYS A 38 -2.85 -12.41 -8.33
C LYS A 38 -4.31 -12.12 -8.04
N ASN A 39 -4.55 -11.20 -7.11
CA ASN A 39 -5.88 -10.61 -6.97
C ASN A 39 -6.11 -9.59 -8.09
N LYS A 40 -7.32 -9.57 -8.66
CA LYS A 40 -7.71 -8.51 -9.58
C LYS A 40 -7.95 -7.22 -8.79
N LEU A 41 -7.35 -6.13 -9.25
CA LEU A 41 -7.74 -4.79 -8.83
C LEU A 41 -9.07 -4.46 -9.52
N ILE A 42 -10.01 -3.88 -8.77
CA ILE A 42 -11.28 -3.42 -9.33
C ILE A 42 -11.01 -2.04 -9.92
N ASP A 43 -10.99 -1.95 -11.25
CA ASP A 43 -10.62 -0.73 -11.99
C ASP A 43 -11.82 0.19 -12.31
N ASP A 44 -13.02 -0.11 -11.81
CA ASP A 44 -14.25 0.60 -12.19
C ASP A 44 -14.54 1.87 -11.35
N LEU A 45 -13.48 2.61 -11.02
CA LEU A 45 -13.54 3.78 -10.12
C LEU A 45 -13.89 5.08 -10.85
N MET A 46 -13.77 5.10 -12.18
CA MET A 46 -13.95 6.32 -12.98
C MET A 46 -15.40 6.77 -13.06
N ASP A 47 -16.35 5.85 -13.03
CA ASP A 47 -17.78 6.17 -13.10
C ASP A 47 -18.28 6.92 -11.85
N GLN A 48 -17.61 6.73 -10.71
CA GLN A 48 -17.93 7.37 -9.43
C GLN A 48 -17.53 8.85 -9.39
N LEU A 49 -16.60 9.27 -10.26
CA LEU A 49 -16.10 10.64 -10.30
C LEU A 49 -16.99 11.57 -11.15
N LYS A 50 -18.00 11.02 -11.83
CA LYS A 50 -18.90 11.80 -12.71
C LYS A 50 -19.69 12.83 -11.89
N GLY A 51 -19.59 14.10 -12.30
CA GLY A 51 -20.31 15.20 -11.68
C GLY A 51 -19.62 15.82 -10.45
N ALA A 52 -18.44 15.33 -10.06
CA ALA A 52 -17.59 16.03 -9.12
C ALA A 52 -16.85 17.19 -9.80
N SER A 53 -16.75 18.32 -9.10
CA SER A 53 -16.04 19.52 -9.55
C SER A 53 -14.78 19.80 -8.72
N MET A 54 -14.68 19.17 -7.54
CA MET A 54 -13.61 19.34 -6.57
C MET A 54 -12.99 17.99 -6.25
N PHE A 55 -11.66 17.95 -6.21
CA PHE A 55 -10.89 16.75 -5.91
C PHE A 55 -9.74 17.08 -4.96
N SER A 56 -9.54 16.23 -3.95
CA SER A 56 -8.37 16.25 -3.08
C SER A 56 -7.76 14.85 -3.04
N LYS A 57 -6.44 14.81 -3.00
CA LYS A 57 -5.68 13.55 -2.95
C LYS A 57 -4.83 13.52 -1.68
N ILE A 58 -4.90 12.42 -0.95
CA ILE A 58 -4.03 12.13 0.20
C ILE A 58 -3.13 10.96 -0.17
N ASP A 59 -1.81 11.19 -0.15
CA ASP A 59 -0.79 10.16 -0.40
C ASP A 59 -0.51 9.37 0.89
N LEU A 60 -0.60 8.05 0.81
CA LEU A 60 -0.39 7.10 1.89
C LEU A 60 0.85 6.24 1.66
N ARG A 61 1.82 6.63 0.83
CA ARG A 61 2.95 5.76 0.46
C ARG A 61 3.79 5.29 1.65
N SER A 62 3.78 6.02 2.76
CA SER A 62 4.41 5.60 4.03
C SER A 62 3.62 4.49 4.76
N GLY A 63 2.34 4.29 4.43
CA GLY A 63 1.41 3.38 5.08
C GLY A 63 1.72 1.90 4.89
N TYR A 64 2.39 1.49 3.80
CA TYR A 64 2.76 0.07 3.62
C TYR A 64 3.59 -0.48 4.77
N HIS A 65 4.51 0.32 5.31
CA HIS A 65 5.34 -0.08 6.43
C HIS A 65 4.59 -0.14 7.77
N GLN A 66 3.34 0.34 7.81
CA GLN A 66 2.47 0.25 8.99
C GLN A 66 1.62 -1.04 8.98
N ILE A 67 1.44 -1.68 7.82
CA ILE A 67 0.65 -2.92 7.72
C ILE A 67 1.53 -4.13 8.01
N MET A 68 1.13 -4.91 9.01
CA MET A 68 1.80 -6.16 9.38
C MET A 68 1.56 -7.25 8.34
N VAL A 69 2.62 -8.02 8.03
CA VAL A 69 2.48 -9.24 7.23
C VAL A 69 1.86 -10.31 8.12
N LYS A 70 0.92 -11.08 7.57
CA LYS A 70 0.35 -12.25 8.25
C LYS A 70 1.48 -13.20 8.67
N GLU A 71 1.46 -13.72 9.90
CA GLU A 71 2.57 -14.53 10.43
C GLU A 71 2.95 -15.71 9.52
N SER A 72 1.96 -16.36 8.90
CA SER A 72 2.17 -17.48 7.96
C SER A 72 2.90 -17.08 6.66
N ASP A 73 2.89 -15.80 6.30
CA ASP A 73 3.49 -15.27 5.08
C ASP A 73 4.82 -14.54 5.34
N ILE A 74 5.15 -14.21 6.59
CA ILE A 74 6.43 -13.59 6.98
C ILE A 74 7.63 -14.34 6.38
N PRO A 75 7.74 -15.68 6.49
CA PRO A 75 8.90 -16.41 5.96
C PRO A 75 9.07 -16.26 4.44
N LYS A 76 7.99 -16.01 3.69
CA LYS A 76 8.03 -15.84 2.23
C LYS A 76 8.66 -14.52 1.81
N THR A 77 8.68 -13.54 2.73
CA THR A 77 9.32 -12.23 2.53
C THR A 77 10.81 -12.23 2.86
N ALA A 78 11.39 -13.41 3.12
CA ALA A 78 12.80 -13.50 3.46
C ALA A 78 13.70 -13.08 2.28
N PHE A 79 14.78 -12.36 2.59
CA PHE A 79 15.76 -11.85 1.65
C PHE A 79 17.18 -12.00 2.16
N LYS A 80 18.11 -12.22 1.23
CA LYS A 80 19.53 -12.46 1.51
C LYS A 80 20.37 -11.26 1.11
N THR A 81 21.20 -10.84 2.04
CA THR A 81 22.28 -9.87 1.82
C THR A 81 23.62 -10.59 1.91
N ARG A 82 24.71 -9.91 1.55
CA ARG A 82 26.07 -10.43 1.77
C ARG A 82 26.35 -10.80 3.23
N TYR A 83 25.70 -10.12 4.18
CA TYR A 83 26.04 -10.19 5.60
C TYR A 83 24.96 -10.87 6.45
N GLY A 84 23.89 -11.38 5.85
CA GLY A 84 22.84 -12.01 6.64
C GLY A 84 21.55 -12.25 5.88
N HIS A 85 20.67 -12.95 6.59
CA HIS A 85 19.38 -13.39 6.13
C HIS A 85 18.29 -12.80 7.01
N TYR A 86 17.33 -12.11 6.39
CA TYR A 86 16.33 -11.33 7.09
C TYR A 86 14.96 -11.54 6.47
N GLU A 87 13.89 -11.28 7.22
CA GLU A 87 12.51 -11.30 6.74
C GLU A 87 11.76 -10.04 7.20
N TYR A 88 10.76 -9.66 6.43
CA TYR A 88 9.92 -8.52 6.72
C TYR A 88 8.73 -8.92 7.62
N VAL A 89 8.50 -8.15 8.68
CA VAL A 89 7.31 -8.30 9.53
C VAL A 89 6.19 -7.31 9.14
N VAL A 90 6.52 -6.33 8.30
CA VAL A 90 5.60 -5.34 7.71
C VAL A 90 5.64 -5.46 6.18
N MET A 91 4.61 -5.01 5.47
CA MET A 91 4.53 -5.24 4.02
C MET A 91 5.76 -4.68 3.28
N PRO A 92 6.52 -5.54 2.58
CA PRO A 92 7.65 -5.10 1.79
C PRO A 92 7.20 -4.58 0.42
N PHE A 93 7.94 -3.60 -0.10
CA PHE A 93 7.80 -3.22 -1.50
C PHE A 93 8.18 -4.38 -2.44
N GLY A 94 7.53 -4.43 -3.60
CA GLY A 94 7.87 -5.36 -4.68
C GLY A 94 7.12 -6.70 -4.68
N VAL A 95 6.30 -6.98 -3.65
CA VAL A 95 5.40 -8.15 -3.62
C VAL A 95 4.07 -7.81 -4.30
N THR A 96 3.62 -8.64 -5.26
CA THR A 96 2.51 -8.31 -6.16
C THR A 96 1.16 -8.03 -5.48
N ASN A 97 0.81 -8.72 -4.39
CA ASN A 97 -0.50 -8.55 -3.74
C ASN A 97 -0.54 -7.42 -2.70
N VAL A 98 0.60 -6.76 -2.40
CA VAL A 98 0.68 -5.71 -1.38
C VAL A 98 -0.29 -4.54 -1.66
N PRO A 99 -0.36 -3.98 -2.89
CA PRO A 99 -1.36 -2.97 -3.24
C PRO A 99 -2.80 -3.42 -2.96
N THR A 100 -3.16 -4.65 -3.30
CA THR A 100 -4.53 -5.14 -3.12
C THR A 100 -4.88 -5.33 -1.66
N VAL A 101 -3.96 -5.85 -0.82
CA VAL A 101 -4.23 -6.00 0.61
C VAL A 101 -4.29 -4.64 1.29
N PHE A 102 -3.45 -3.68 0.86
CA PHE A 102 -3.51 -2.31 1.34
C PHE A 102 -4.86 -1.66 0.98
N MET A 103 -5.32 -1.82 -0.25
CA MET A 103 -6.65 -1.35 -0.66
C MET A 103 -7.78 -1.99 0.15
N ASP A 104 -7.76 -3.30 0.38
CA ASP A 104 -8.77 -3.98 1.22
C ASP A 104 -8.76 -3.44 2.66
N TYR A 105 -7.57 -3.20 3.22
CA TYR A 105 -7.42 -2.62 4.55
C TYR A 105 -8.01 -1.21 4.62
N MET A 106 -7.66 -0.34 3.68
CA MET A 106 -8.18 1.03 3.62
C MET A 106 -9.69 1.08 3.30
N ASN A 107 -10.19 0.16 2.48
CA ASN A 107 -11.62 0.02 2.20
C ASN A 107 -12.40 -0.32 3.46
N ARG A 108 -11.86 -1.13 4.38
CA ARG A 108 -12.50 -1.41 5.68
C ARG A 108 -12.52 -0.19 6.59
N ILE A 109 -11.45 0.62 6.59
CA ILE A 109 -11.40 1.86 7.38
C ILE A 109 -12.43 2.88 6.88
N PHE A 110 -12.49 3.07 5.56
CA PHE A 110 -13.35 4.06 4.94
C PHE A 110 -14.66 3.52 4.39
N TRP A 111 -15.08 2.31 4.80
CA TRP A 111 -16.26 1.63 4.27
C TRP A 111 -17.50 2.54 4.21
N GLN A 112 -17.68 3.39 5.22
CA GLN A 112 -18.78 4.36 5.34
C GLN A 112 -18.73 5.52 4.33
N PHE A 113 -17.56 5.82 3.75
CA PHE A 113 -17.34 6.92 2.80
C PHE A 113 -17.11 6.45 1.36
N LEU A 114 -16.81 5.16 1.19
CA LEU A 114 -16.67 4.54 -0.14
C LEU A 114 -17.94 4.78 -0.96
N ASP A 115 -17.74 4.99 -2.26
CA ASP A 115 -18.78 5.17 -3.29
C ASP A 115 -19.69 6.39 -3.08
N ASN A 116 -19.48 7.17 -2.02
CA ASN A 116 -20.21 8.41 -1.72
C ASN A 116 -19.39 9.65 -2.11
N PHE A 117 -18.18 9.77 -1.55
CA PHE A 117 -17.29 10.91 -1.79
C PHE A 117 -15.80 10.56 -1.68
N LEU A 118 -15.47 9.26 -1.54
CA LEU A 118 -14.11 8.77 -1.36
C LEU A 118 -13.87 7.53 -2.21
N VAL A 119 -12.72 7.50 -2.88
CA VAL A 119 -12.16 6.33 -3.57
C VAL A 119 -10.78 6.05 -2.99
N VAL A 120 -10.47 4.78 -2.73
CA VAL A 120 -9.10 4.34 -2.43
C VAL A 120 -8.51 3.72 -3.70
N PHE A 121 -7.33 4.19 -4.11
CA PHE A 121 -6.60 3.62 -5.24
C PHE A 121 -5.14 3.43 -4.88
N ILE A 122 -4.72 2.17 -4.70
CA ILE A 122 -3.34 1.79 -4.35
C ILE A 122 -2.86 2.58 -3.12
N ASP A 123 -2.10 3.65 -3.33
CA ASP A 123 -1.45 4.45 -2.29
C ASP A 123 -2.21 5.74 -1.98
N ASP A 124 -3.33 5.96 -2.66
CA ASP A 124 -3.97 7.26 -2.70
C ASP A 124 -5.41 7.16 -2.21
N ILE A 125 -5.79 8.09 -1.34
CA ILE A 125 -7.20 8.38 -1.09
C ILE A 125 -7.57 9.56 -1.97
N LEU A 126 -8.54 9.36 -2.85
CA LEU A 126 -9.15 10.41 -3.64
C LEU A 126 -10.49 10.79 -3.01
N ILE A 127 -10.60 12.05 -2.61
CA ILE A 127 -11.82 12.65 -2.08
C ILE A 127 -12.40 13.53 -3.17
N TYR A 128 -13.67 13.37 -3.50
CA TYR A 128 -14.34 14.10 -4.57
C TYR A 128 -15.66 14.72 -4.09
N SER A 129 -16.03 15.88 -4.61
CA SER A 129 -17.22 16.63 -4.18
C SER A 129 -17.75 17.57 -5.26
N LYS A 130 -18.99 18.06 -5.11
CA LYS A 130 -19.65 18.93 -6.10
C LYS A 130 -19.42 20.42 -5.87
N ASN A 131 -19.09 20.82 -4.64
CA ASN A 131 -18.84 22.21 -4.28
C ASN A 131 -17.83 22.31 -3.12
N PRO A 132 -17.24 23.50 -2.88
CA PRO A 132 -16.22 23.69 -1.84
C PRO A 132 -16.72 23.45 -0.40
N GLU A 133 -17.99 23.74 -0.10
CA GLU A 133 -18.53 23.59 1.25
C GLU A 133 -18.65 22.11 1.65
N GLU A 134 -19.21 21.29 0.76
CA GLU A 134 -19.22 19.83 0.89
C GLU A 134 -17.81 19.28 0.99
N HIS A 135 -16.90 19.77 0.14
CA HIS A 135 -15.52 19.29 0.12
C HIS A 135 -14.79 19.51 1.44
N GLY A 136 -15.01 20.67 2.09
CA GLY A 136 -14.45 20.95 3.41
C GLY A 136 -14.96 19.99 4.48
N LYS A 137 -16.25 19.61 4.44
CA LYS A 137 -16.85 18.62 5.36
C LYS A 137 -16.27 17.23 5.13
N HIS A 138 -16.18 16.79 3.88
CA HIS A 138 -15.60 15.50 3.51
C HIS A 138 -14.14 15.37 3.92
N LEU A 139 -13.32 16.41 3.67
CA LEU A 139 -11.93 16.44 4.11
C LEU A 139 -11.80 16.30 5.63
N ARG A 140 -12.63 17.01 6.39
CA ARG A 140 -12.62 16.93 7.86
C ARG A 140 -12.91 15.51 8.33
N LEU A 141 -13.97 14.87 7.82
CA LEU A 141 -14.35 13.50 8.19
C LEU A 141 -13.23 12.48 7.92
N VAL A 142 -12.58 12.58 6.75
CA VAL A 142 -11.50 11.67 6.37
C VAL A 142 -10.27 11.88 7.25
N LEU A 143 -9.90 13.14 7.52
CA LEU A 143 -8.75 13.46 8.38
C LEU A 143 -8.99 13.09 9.85
N GLU A 144 -10.22 13.19 10.35
CA GLU A 144 -10.57 12.75 11.69
C GLU A 144 -10.48 11.23 11.81
N ASN A 145 -11.01 10.49 10.84
CA ASN A 145 -10.92 9.03 10.83
C ASN A 145 -9.47 8.52 10.76
N LEU A 146 -8.61 9.19 9.98
CA LEU A 146 -7.17 8.91 9.93
C LEU A 146 -6.42 9.20 11.24
N LYS A 147 -6.93 10.07 12.12
CA LYS A 147 -6.31 10.36 13.42
C LYS A 147 -6.67 9.35 14.50
N GLU A 148 -7.84 8.72 14.41
CA GLU A 148 -8.34 7.75 15.39
C GLU A 148 -7.79 6.33 15.19
N LYS A 149 -7.04 6.10 14.11
CA LYS A 149 -6.50 4.80 13.70
C LYS A 149 -4.98 4.83 13.59
#